data_AF-A0A069SFC0-F1
#
_entry.id   AF-A0A069SFC0-F1
#
_cell.length_a   1.000
_cell.length_b   1.000
_cell.length_c   1.000
_cell.angle_alpha   90.00
_cell.angle_beta   90.00
_cell.angle_gamma   90.00
#
_symmetry.space_group_name_H-M   'P 1'
#
loop_
_entity.id
_entity.type
_entity.pdbx_description
1 polymer ?
#
loop_
_entity_poly.entity_id
_entity_poly.type
_entity_poly.pdbx_seq_one_letter_code
_entity_poly.pdbx_strand_id
1 'polypeptide(L)'
;MNPRIERKITRISGVREVKQTFLIICEGVNTEPDYFNAFRLTSATVKAIGQGMGTLALVQKAINIKEQERQRGRTYNQNWVVFDKDDFPENDFNSAILSARQNGFEVAYSNQAFEFWFLLHFNLYQGALHRSRYEKMLSTLLGFAYTKKSGVSSKMFNALFLKQEQAINHAKTIMKQFDGNNPAQQESSTTVYRLVEELNNFL
;
A
#
# COMPACT_ATOMS: atom_id res chain seq x y z
N MET A 1 42.20 27.20 42.79
CA MET A 1 42.16 25.85 42.20
C MET A 1 40.70 25.43 42.12
N ASN A 2 40.18 25.13 40.93
CA ASN A 2 38.83 24.58 40.78
C ASN A 2 38.93 23.37 39.83
N PRO A 3 38.79 22.13 40.31
CA PRO A 3 38.95 20.97 39.44
C PRO A 3 37.73 20.83 38.53
N ARG A 4 37.95 20.88 37.21
CA ARG A 4 36.94 20.50 36.20
C ARG A 4 36.62 19.02 36.37
N ILE A 5 35.38 18.70 36.71
CA ILE A 5 34.86 17.33 36.68
C ILE A 5 34.59 16.99 35.21
N GLU A 6 35.44 16.16 34.61
CA GLU A 6 35.17 15.57 33.30
C GLU A 6 34.01 14.56 33.41
N ARG A 7 32.85 14.93 32.86
CA ARG A 7 31.76 13.96 32.63
C ARG A 7 32.17 13.05 31.48
N LYS A 8 32.55 11.82 31.81
CA LYS A 8 32.76 10.74 30.86
C LYS A 8 31.41 10.39 30.21
N ILE A 9 31.16 10.89 29.00
CA ILE A 9 29.97 10.51 28.22
C ILE A 9 30.23 9.11 27.68
N THR A 10 29.80 8.10 28.42
CA THR A 10 29.77 6.73 27.92
C THR A 10 28.66 6.64 26.88
N ARG A 11 29.03 6.54 25.59
CA ARG A 11 28.08 6.17 24.55
C ARG A 11 27.55 4.78 24.90
N ILE A 12 26.31 4.70 25.36
CA ILE A 12 25.53 3.47 25.29
C ILE A 12 25.48 3.16 23.80
N SER A 13 26.19 2.12 23.36
CA SER A 13 26.10 1.63 21.99
C SER A 13 24.67 1.16 21.78
N GLY A 14 23.82 2.08 21.32
CA GLY A 14 22.43 1.80 21.03
C GLY A 14 22.39 0.64 20.04
N VAL A 15 21.63 -0.39 20.39
CA VAL A 15 21.22 -1.42 19.44
C VAL A 15 20.65 -0.67 18.25
N ARG A 16 21.35 -0.70 17.11
CA ARG A 16 20.85 -0.07 15.89
C ARG A 16 19.62 -0.88 15.51
N GLU A 17 18.44 -0.30 15.69
CA GLU A 17 17.21 -0.92 15.18
C GLU A 17 17.43 -1.28 13.72
N VAL A 18 17.20 -2.55 13.41
CA VAL A 18 17.35 -3.06 12.06
C VAL A 18 16.30 -2.36 11.21
N LYS A 19 16.75 -1.49 10.30
CA LYS A 19 15.87 -0.76 9.40
C LYS A 19 14.95 -1.75 8.68
N GLN A 20 13.64 -1.56 8.80
CA GLN A 20 12.68 -2.41 8.11
C GLN A 20 12.71 -2.14 6.62
N THR A 21 12.46 -3.17 5.82
CA THR A 21 12.52 -3.09 4.36
C THR A 21 11.27 -3.70 3.75
N PHE A 22 10.60 -2.91 2.90
CA PHE A 22 9.36 -3.28 2.24
C PHE A 22 9.59 -3.46 0.74
N LEU A 23 9.26 -4.63 0.22
CA LEU A 23 9.09 -4.87 -1.21
C LEU A 23 7.60 -4.90 -1.53
N ILE A 24 7.13 -3.96 -2.34
CA ILE A 24 5.70 -3.83 -2.69
C ILE A 24 5.56 -4.00 -4.21
N ILE A 25 4.93 -5.07 -4.64
CA ILE A 25 4.73 -5.36 -6.07
C ILE A 25 3.31 -4.99 -6.46
N CYS A 26 3.17 -3.99 -7.33
CA CYS A 26 1.88 -3.40 -7.70
C CYS A 26 1.42 -3.84 -9.09
N GLU A 27 0.12 -4.01 -9.26
CA GLU A 27 -0.53 -4.24 -10.55
C GLU A 27 -0.30 -3.08 -11.51
N GLY A 28 -0.70 -1.85 -11.15
CA GLY A 28 -0.51 -0.67 -11.96
C GLY A 28 0.95 -0.23 -12.05
N VAL A 29 1.31 0.37 -13.19
CA VAL A 29 2.69 0.80 -13.48
C VAL A 29 3.06 2.09 -12.74
N ASN A 30 2.08 2.97 -12.48
CA ASN A 30 2.34 4.33 -11.99
C ASN A 30 1.67 4.61 -10.64
N THR A 31 0.34 4.49 -10.54
CA THR A 31 -0.42 5.09 -9.42
C THR A 31 -0.02 4.56 -8.05
N GLU A 32 -0.07 3.25 -7.89
CA GLU A 32 0.25 2.52 -6.67
C GLU A 32 1.74 2.63 -6.30
N PRO A 33 2.70 2.35 -7.20
CA PRO A 33 4.10 2.48 -6.85
C PRO A 33 4.50 3.93 -6.55
N ASP A 34 3.97 4.92 -7.26
CA ASP A 34 4.23 6.34 -6.96
C ASP A 34 3.68 6.72 -5.56
N TYR A 35 2.50 6.22 -5.18
CA TYR A 35 1.91 6.46 -3.87
C TYR A 35 2.75 5.85 -2.74
N PHE A 36 3.14 4.57 -2.84
CA PHE A 36 3.90 3.92 -1.78
C PHE A 36 5.36 4.40 -1.69
N ASN A 37 6.00 4.72 -2.82
CA ASN A 37 7.36 5.29 -2.81
C ASN A 37 7.42 6.75 -2.31
N ALA A 38 6.26 7.41 -2.16
CA ALA A 38 6.18 8.75 -1.59
C ALA A 38 6.30 8.77 -0.06
N PHE A 39 6.09 7.65 0.64
CA PHE A 39 6.27 7.56 2.08
C PHE A 39 7.71 7.92 2.49
N ARG A 40 7.85 8.80 3.48
CA ARG A 40 9.12 9.19 4.09
C ARG A 40 9.16 8.60 5.49
N LEU A 41 9.84 7.46 5.62
CA LEU A 41 9.89 6.66 6.85
C LEU A 41 11.22 6.91 7.58
N THR A 42 11.17 6.95 8.91
CA THR A 42 12.33 7.23 9.78
C THR A 42 13.23 6.00 9.96
N SER A 43 12.62 4.83 10.15
CA SER A 43 13.30 3.56 10.44
C SER A 43 13.01 2.44 9.43
N ALA A 44 12.41 2.76 8.28
CA ALA A 44 12.13 1.80 7.21
C ALA A 44 12.46 2.34 5.81
N THR A 45 12.51 1.45 4.82
CA THR A 45 12.63 1.81 3.39
C THR A 45 11.62 1.03 2.56
N VAL A 46 10.99 1.72 1.60
CA VAL A 46 10.04 1.14 0.65
C VAL A 46 10.67 1.02 -0.74
N LYS A 47 10.47 -0.13 -1.36
CA LYS A 47 10.67 -0.34 -2.81
C LYS A 47 9.36 -0.84 -3.40
N ALA A 48 8.57 0.08 -3.96
CA ALA A 48 7.36 -0.24 -4.70
C ALA A 48 7.63 -0.29 -6.21
N ILE A 49 7.14 -1.34 -6.88
CA ILE A 49 7.40 -1.62 -8.30
C ILE A 49 6.09 -1.96 -9.00
N GLY A 50 5.74 -1.22 -10.04
CA GLY A 50 4.59 -1.54 -10.91
C GLY A 50 4.93 -2.55 -12.00
N GLN A 51 4.00 -3.44 -12.35
CA GLN A 51 4.23 -4.49 -13.36
C GLN A 51 3.32 -4.41 -14.60
N GLY A 52 2.19 -3.69 -14.54
CA GLY A 52 1.22 -3.63 -15.64
C GLY A 52 0.53 -4.97 -15.92
N MET A 53 0.34 -5.79 -14.89
CA MET A 53 -0.31 -7.10 -14.97
C MET A 53 -1.05 -7.41 -13.66
N GLY A 54 -2.17 -8.11 -13.74
CA GLY A 54 -3.04 -8.37 -12.59
C GLY A 54 -3.00 -9.80 -12.05
N THR A 55 -3.69 -9.98 -10.92
CA THR A 55 -4.09 -11.29 -10.36
C THR A 55 -2.94 -12.30 -10.25
N LEU A 56 -3.11 -13.54 -10.72
CA LEU A 56 -2.15 -14.63 -10.56
C LEU A 56 -0.83 -14.36 -11.30
N ALA A 57 -0.88 -13.70 -12.45
CA ALA A 57 0.34 -13.35 -13.20
C ALA A 57 1.23 -12.39 -12.40
N LEU A 58 0.62 -11.41 -11.72
CA LEU A 58 1.32 -10.52 -10.81
C LEU A 58 1.97 -11.28 -9.66
N VAL A 59 1.25 -12.23 -9.04
CA VAL A 59 1.79 -13.03 -7.93
C VAL A 59 3.00 -13.84 -8.36
N GLN A 60 2.94 -14.52 -9.52
CA GLN A 60 4.09 -15.24 -10.06
C GLN A 60 5.27 -14.30 -10.37
N LYS A 61 4.98 -13.11 -10.89
CA LYS A 61 6.01 -12.09 -11.11
C LYS A 61 6.63 -11.61 -9.80
N ALA A 62 5.83 -11.42 -8.75
CA ALA A 62 6.28 -11.00 -7.43
C ALA A 62 7.23 -12.04 -6.80
N ILE A 63 6.90 -13.33 -6.89
CA ILE A 63 7.75 -14.44 -6.43
C ILE A 63 9.11 -14.38 -7.13
N ASN A 64 9.11 -14.23 -8.45
CA ASN A 64 10.34 -14.11 -9.24
C ASN A 64 11.17 -12.88 -8.86
N ILE A 65 10.53 -11.71 -8.63
CA ILE A 65 11.23 -10.49 -8.21
C ILE A 65 11.86 -10.68 -6.82
N LYS A 66 11.11 -11.24 -5.85
CA LYS A 66 11.60 -11.54 -4.50
C LYS A 66 12.82 -12.44 -4.54
N GLU A 67 12.80 -13.48 -5.37
CA GLU A 67 13.94 -14.39 -5.54
C GLU A 67 15.13 -13.72 -6.23
N GLN A 68 14.91 -12.92 -7.27
CA GLN A 68 15.99 -12.16 -7.94
C GLN A 68 16.66 -11.16 -6.99
N GLU A 69 15.90 -10.48 -6.14
CA GLU A 69 16.47 -9.59 -5.13
C GLU A 69 17.29 -10.37 -4.10
N ARG A 70 16.80 -11.53 -3.66
CA ARG A 70 17.53 -12.42 -2.75
C ARG A 70 18.87 -12.86 -3.33
N GLN A 71 18.89 -13.24 -4.61
CA GLN A 71 20.12 -13.61 -5.34
C GLN A 71 21.10 -12.44 -5.47
N ARG A 72 20.60 -11.20 -5.48
CA ARG A 72 21.43 -9.98 -5.43
C ARG A 72 21.83 -9.57 -4.01
N GLY A 73 21.61 -10.43 -3.01
CA GLY A 73 21.94 -10.17 -1.61
C GLY A 73 20.97 -9.21 -0.90
N ARG A 74 19.79 -8.94 -1.48
CA ARG A 74 18.74 -8.08 -0.90
C ARG A 74 17.58 -8.92 -0.41
N THR A 75 17.42 -9.02 0.90
CA THR A 75 16.23 -9.61 1.54
C THR A 75 15.36 -8.50 2.12
N TYR A 76 14.05 -8.65 1.98
CA TYR A 76 13.07 -7.70 2.50
C TYR A 76 12.36 -8.29 3.71
N ASN A 77 12.20 -7.51 4.77
CA ASN A 77 11.47 -7.92 5.97
C ASN A 77 9.99 -8.12 5.67
N GLN A 78 9.43 -7.26 4.80
CA GLN A 78 8.03 -7.29 4.43
C GLN A 78 7.89 -7.36 2.91
N ASN A 79 7.09 -8.30 2.43
CA ASN A 79 6.81 -8.49 1.02
C ASN A 79 5.31 -8.38 0.83
N TRP A 80 4.88 -7.45 -0.01
CA TRP A 80 3.47 -7.16 -0.27
C TRP A 80 3.18 -7.24 -1.75
N VAL A 81 1.99 -7.74 -2.09
CA VAL A 81 1.41 -7.57 -3.42
C VAL A 81 0.19 -6.66 -3.33
N VAL A 82 0.06 -5.75 -4.29
CA VAL A 82 -1.04 -4.79 -4.39
C VAL A 82 -1.70 -4.95 -5.74
N PHE A 83 -2.97 -5.33 -5.76
CA PHE A 83 -3.70 -5.55 -7.01
C PHE A 83 -5.17 -5.18 -6.91
N ASP A 84 -5.77 -4.95 -8.07
CA ASP A 84 -7.16 -4.56 -8.19
C ASP A 84 -8.02 -5.79 -8.50
N LYS A 85 -9.26 -5.81 -8.00
CA LYS A 85 -10.22 -6.86 -8.38
C LYS A 85 -10.66 -6.68 -9.82
N ASP A 86 -10.85 -5.43 -10.25
CA ASP A 86 -11.23 -5.09 -11.62
C ASP A 86 -12.48 -5.89 -12.06
N ASP A 87 -12.43 -6.50 -13.23
CA ASP A 87 -13.39 -7.41 -13.82
C ASP A 87 -12.85 -8.85 -13.81
N PHE A 88 -11.79 -9.13 -13.01
CA PHE A 88 -11.24 -10.47 -12.89
C PHE A 88 -12.28 -11.44 -12.30
N PRO A 89 -12.34 -12.69 -12.81
CA PRO A 89 -13.19 -13.72 -12.23
C PRO A 89 -12.92 -13.90 -10.74
N GLU A 90 -13.97 -14.21 -9.96
CA GLU A 90 -13.83 -14.38 -8.51
C GLU A 90 -12.78 -15.43 -8.13
N ASN A 91 -12.75 -16.54 -8.88
CA ASN A 91 -11.79 -17.61 -8.66
C ASN A 91 -10.35 -17.15 -8.87
N ASP A 92 -10.09 -16.34 -9.90
CA ASP A 92 -8.74 -15.85 -10.20
C ASP A 92 -8.27 -14.86 -9.12
N PHE A 93 -9.16 -13.95 -8.71
CA PHE A 93 -8.88 -12.99 -7.64
C PHE A 93 -8.60 -13.68 -6.31
N ASN A 94 -9.47 -14.60 -5.90
CA ASN A 94 -9.29 -15.34 -4.66
C ASN A 94 -8.06 -16.25 -4.69
N SER A 95 -7.80 -16.90 -5.83
CA SER A 95 -6.60 -17.73 -6.01
C SER A 95 -5.33 -16.90 -5.93
N ALA A 96 -5.33 -15.66 -6.45
CA ALA A 96 -4.20 -14.75 -6.32
C ALA A 96 -3.93 -14.39 -4.85
N ILE A 97 -4.98 -14.08 -4.06
CA ILE A 97 -4.83 -13.82 -2.61
C ILE A 97 -4.21 -15.03 -1.90
N LEU A 98 -4.74 -16.24 -2.15
CA LEU A 98 -4.24 -17.46 -1.53
C LEU A 98 -2.80 -17.76 -1.94
N SER A 99 -2.49 -17.70 -3.23
CA SER A 99 -1.17 -17.97 -3.78
C SER A 99 -0.11 -17.01 -3.23
N ALA A 100 -0.43 -15.71 -3.13
CA ALA A 100 0.46 -14.71 -2.56
C ALA A 100 0.83 -15.05 -1.11
N ARG A 101 -0.18 -15.32 -0.28
CA ARG A 101 0.03 -15.68 1.14
C ARG A 101 0.87 -16.93 1.32
N GLN A 102 0.60 -17.97 0.53
CA GLN A 102 1.38 -19.22 0.55
C GLN A 102 2.86 -19.01 0.20
N ASN A 103 3.19 -17.96 -0.55
CA ASN A 103 4.56 -17.62 -0.94
C ASN A 103 5.19 -16.52 -0.06
N GLY A 104 4.61 -16.26 1.11
CA GLY A 104 5.12 -15.31 2.09
C GLY A 104 5.04 -13.86 1.59
N PHE A 105 3.91 -13.52 0.97
CA PHE A 105 3.49 -12.15 0.72
C PHE A 105 2.25 -11.82 1.55
N GLU A 106 2.23 -10.63 2.11
CA GLU A 106 1.00 -9.98 2.53
C GLU A 106 0.27 -9.40 1.31
N VAL A 107 -1.04 -9.21 1.43
CA VAL A 107 -1.90 -8.80 0.31
C VAL A 107 -2.68 -7.55 0.68
N ALA A 108 -2.55 -6.52 -0.17
CA ALA A 108 -3.46 -5.40 -0.21
C ALA A 108 -4.20 -5.41 -1.56
N TYR A 109 -5.51 -5.15 -1.54
CA TYR A 109 -6.30 -5.08 -2.76
C TYR A 109 -7.36 -4.00 -2.69
N SER A 110 -7.85 -3.56 -3.84
CA SER A 110 -9.04 -2.71 -3.95
C SER A 110 -10.08 -3.35 -4.87
N ASN A 111 -11.34 -3.31 -4.46
CA ASN A 111 -12.46 -3.80 -5.23
C ASN A 111 -13.35 -2.59 -5.61
N GLN A 112 -13.32 -2.08 -6.84
CA GLN A 112 -12.66 -2.66 -8.01
C GLN A 112 -11.27 -2.12 -8.33
N ALA A 113 -10.92 -0.90 -7.92
CA ALA A 113 -9.68 -0.25 -8.34
C ALA A 113 -9.02 0.58 -7.25
N PHE A 114 -7.70 0.77 -7.33
CA PHE A 114 -6.91 1.47 -6.32
C PHE A 114 -7.41 2.89 -6.02
N GLU A 115 -7.96 3.59 -7.01
CA GLU A 115 -8.53 4.93 -6.81
C GLU A 115 -9.64 4.97 -5.74
N PHE A 116 -10.28 3.85 -5.42
CA PHE A 116 -11.21 3.78 -4.29
C PHE A 116 -10.53 4.17 -2.97
N TRP A 117 -9.28 3.76 -2.75
CA TRP A 117 -8.48 4.19 -1.60
C TRP A 117 -8.33 5.72 -1.53
N PHE A 118 -8.13 6.39 -2.67
CA PHE A 118 -8.06 7.86 -2.70
C PHE A 118 -9.41 8.51 -2.37
N LEU A 119 -10.52 7.96 -2.85
CA LEU A 119 -11.86 8.46 -2.52
C LEU A 119 -12.12 8.44 -1.01
N LEU A 120 -11.67 7.39 -0.32
CA LEU A 120 -11.88 7.23 1.12
C LEU A 120 -11.19 8.32 1.96
N HIS A 121 -10.21 9.05 1.42
CA HIS A 121 -9.63 10.21 2.11
C HIS A 121 -10.58 11.39 2.20
N PHE A 122 -11.67 11.42 1.43
CA PHE A 122 -12.61 12.53 1.44
C PHE A 122 -13.90 12.15 2.15
N ASN A 123 -14.50 11.03 1.79
CA ASN A 123 -15.82 10.62 2.29
C ASN A 123 -15.87 9.11 2.53
N LEU A 124 -16.80 8.71 3.39
CA LEU A 124 -17.23 7.33 3.52
C LEU A 124 -18.14 6.97 2.34
N TYR A 125 -17.76 5.97 1.54
CA TYR A 125 -18.56 5.46 0.43
C TYR A 125 -19.05 4.04 0.76
N GLN A 126 -20.37 3.87 0.91
CA GLN A 126 -21.01 2.59 1.19
C GLN A 126 -21.91 2.17 0.02
N GLY A 127 -22.00 0.86 -0.22
CA GLY A 127 -22.73 0.29 -1.34
C GLY A 127 -21.91 0.27 -2.64
N ALA A 128 -22.51 -0.26 -3.69
CA ALA A 128 -21.84 -0.45 -4.99
C ALA A 128 -21.48 0.89 -5.64
N LEU A 129 -20.20 1.08 -5.92
CA LEU A 129 -19.63 2.23 -6.62
C LEU A 129 -18.60 1.74 -7.65
N HIS A 130 -19.05 1.63 -8.89
CA HIS A 130 -18.24 1.15 -10.00
C HIS A 130 -17.08 2.10 -10.35
N ARG A 131 -15.92 1.53 -10.69
CA ARG A 131 -14.66 2.26 -10.97
C ARG A 131 -14.72 3.31 -12.07
N SER A 132 -15.65 3.18 -13.01
CA SER A 132 -15.87 4.17 -14.08
C SER A 132 -16.23 5.57 -13.56
N ARG A 133 -16.64 5.68 -12.28
CA ARG A 133 -16.94 6.97 -11.65
C ARG A 133 -15.76 7.60 -10.91
N TYR A 134 -14.72 6.83 -10.57
CA TYR A 134 -13.68 7.26 -9.64
C TYR A 134 -12.91 8.48 -10.14
N GLU A 135 -12.50 8.50 -11.41
CA GLU A 135 -11.73 9.62 -11.97
C GLU A 135 -12.49 10.94 -11.91
N LYS A 136 -13.79 10.93 -12.27
CA LYS A 136 -14.64 12.13 -12.21
C LYS A 136 -14.85 12.60 -10.78
N MET A 137 -15.08 11.66 -9.85
CA MET A 137 -15.27 11.96 -8.43
C MET A 137 -13.99 12.56 -7.82
N LEU A 138 -12.84 11.93 -8.06
CA LEU A 138 -11.53 12.44 -7.61
C LEU A 138 -11.26 13.81 -8.19
N SER A 139 -11.48 14.02 -9.49
CA SER A 139 -11.26 15.32 -10.12
C SER A 139 -12.09 16.43 -9.49
N THR A 140 -13.34 16.12 -9.11
CA THR A 140 -14.23 17.05 -8.42
C THR A 140 -13.75 17.36 -7.02
N LEU A 141 -13.35 16.35 -6.25
CA LEU A 141 -12.88 16.48 -4.87
C LEU A 141 -11.54 17.21 -4.75
N LEU A 142 -10.68 17.04 -5.76
CA LEU A 142 -9.35 17.66 -5.82
C LEU A 142 -9.38 19.10 -6.35
N GLY A 143 -10.44 19.48 -7.08
CA GLY A 143 -10.51 20.76 -7.78
C GLY A 143 -9.60 20.85 -9.01
N PHE A 144 -9.02 19.74 -9.46
CA PHE A 144 -8.23 19.63 -10.69
C PHE A 144 -8.40 18.25 -11.32
N ALA A 145 -8.09 18.11 -12.61
CA ALA A 145 -8.22 16.84 -13.31
C ALA A 145 -7.27 15.77 -12.74
N TYR A 146 -7.84 14.70 -12.18
CA TYR A 146 -7.10 13.49 -11.81
C TYR A 146 -6.79 12.68 -13.07
N THR A 147 -5.55 12.23 -13.23
CA THR A 147 -5.14 11.31 -14.32
C THR A 147 -4.15 10.29 -13.80
N LYS A 148 -4.12 9.09 -14.39
CA LYS A 148 -3.18 8.01 -14.03
C LYS A 148 -1.75 8.20 -14.58
N LYS A 149 -1.39 9.44 -14.95
CA LYS A 149 -0.06 9.77 -15.48
C LYS A 149 0.94 9.88 -14.33
N SER A 150 2.19 9.50 -14.60
CA SER A 150 3.28 9.60 -13.63
C SER A 150 3.40 11.01 -13.04
N GLY A 151 3.65 11.08 -11.73
CA GLY A 151 3.85 12.34 -10.99
C GLY A 151 2.57 13.02 -10.46
N VAL A 152 1.38 12.62 -10.93
CA VAL A 152 0.11 13.05 -10.33
C VAL A 152 -0.06 12.43 -8.94
N SER A 153 0.33 11.17 -8.79
CA SER A 153 0.18 10.39 -7.54
C SER A 153 1.04 10.91 -6.39
N SER A 154 2.20 11.52 -6.64
CA SER A 154 2.98 12.15 -5.58
C SER A 154 2.32 13.45 -5.06
N LYS A 155 1.65 14.20 -5.95
CA LYS A 155 0.81 15.34 -5.54
C LYS A 155 -0.41 14.86 -4.75
N MET A 156 -1.00 13.74 -5.17
CA MET A 156 -2.07 13.07 -4.43
C MET A 156 -1.60 12.69 -3.03
N PHE A 157 -0.45 12.03 -2.90
CA PHE A 157 0.07 11.62 -1.59
C PHE A 157 0.15 12.80 -0.63
N ASN A 158 0.75 13.92 -1.03
CA ASN A 158 0.86 15.11 -0.15
C ASN A 158 -0.50 15.73 0.19
N ALA A 159 -1.43 15.80 -0.78
CA ALA A 159 -2.76 16.33 -0.55
C ALA A 159 -3.61 15.43 0.37
N LEU A 160 -3.35 14.12 0.33
CA LEU A 160 -4.13 13.10 1.03
C LEU A 160 -3.50 12.68 2.38
N PHE A 161 -2.20 12.89 2.59
CA PHE A 161 -1.48 12.41 3.77
C PHE A 161 -2.13 12.88 5.09
N LEU A 162 -2.53 14.16 5.17
CA LEU A 162 -3.22 14.71 6.35
C LEU A 162 -4.60 14.09 6.62
N LYS A 163 -5.19 13.42 5.63
CA LYS A 163 -6.49 12.75 5.70
C LYS A 163 -6.36 11.22 5.76
N GLN A 164 -5.14 10.70 5.90
CA GLN A 164 -4.89 9.27 5.80
C GLN A 164 -5.56 8.49 6.95
N GLU A 165 -5.54 9.04 8.18
CA GLU A 165 -6.26 8.43 9.31
C GLU A 165 -7.77 8.33 9.05
N GLN A 166 -8.35 9.36 8.43
CA GLN A 166 -9.75 9.35 8.00
C GLN A 166 -10.02 8.23 6.98
N ALA A 167 -9.15 8.07 5.97
CA ALA A 167 -9.27 7.00 4.98
C ALA A 167 -9.18 5.60 5.62
N ILE A 168 -8.26 5.41 6.57
CA ILE A 168 -8.13 4.16 7.34
C ILE A 168 -9.44 3.87 8.08
N ASN A 169 -10.01 4.86 8.77
CA ASN A 169 -11.25 4.70 9.51
C ASN A 169 -12.46 4.40 8.61
N HIS A 170 -12.56 5.06 7.46
CA HIS A 170 -13.59 4.75 6.46
C HIS A 170 -13.44 3.33 5.92
N ALA A 171 -12.22 2.92 5.53
CA ALA A 171 -11.95 1.58 5.03
C ALA A 171 -12.27 0.50 6.08
N LYS A 172 -11.86 0.68 7.33
CA LYS A 172 -12.22 -0.21 8.45
C LYS A 172 -13.74 -0.30 8.64
N THR A 173 -14.45 0.82 8.55
CA THR A 173 -15.92 0.85 8.68
C THR A 173 -16.61 0.05 7.58
N ILE A 174 -16.11 0.14 6.34
CA ILE A 174 -16.59 -0.63 5.20
C ILE A 174 -16.27 -2.12 5.40
N MET A 175 -15.02 -2.46 5.73
CA MET A 175 -14.59 -3.86 5.87
C MET A 175 -15.33 -4.63 6.97
N LYS A 176 -15.77 -3.95 8.04
CA LYS A 176 -16.61 -4.56 9.09
C LYS A 176 -17.94 -5.10 8.58
N GLN A 177 -18.44 -4.59 7.45
CA GLN A 177 -19.69 -5.07 6.83
C GLN A 177 -19.51 -6.37 6.04
N PHE A 178 -18.25 -6.76 5.78
CA PHE A 178 -17.92 -7.90 4.94
C PHE A 178 -17.17 -9.00 5.69
N ASP A 179 -17.21 -9.00 7.02
CA ASP A 179 -16.53 -10.00 7.84
C ASP A 179 -17.06 -11.41 7.51
N GLY A 180 -16.14 -12.32 7.15
CA GLY A 180 -16.48 -13.67 6.68
C GLY A 180 -16.91 -13.82 5.21
N ASN A 181 -17.04 -12.73 4.44
CA ASN A 181 -17.47 -12.81 3.03
C ASN A 181 -16.31 -13.06 2.05
N ASN A 182 -16.63 -13.55 0.85
CA ASN A 182 -15.70 -13.72 -0.26
C ASN A 182 -15.14 -12.35 -0.74
N PRO A 183 -13.82 -12.10 -0.67
CA PRO A 183 -13.19 -10.84 -1.08
C PRO A 183 -13.58 -10.34 -2.48
N ALA A 184 -13.73 -11.26 -3.45
CA ALA A 184 -14.07 -10.90 -4.82
C ALA A 184 -15.47 -10.27 -4.97
N GLN A 185 -16.37 -10.56 -4.03
CA GLN A 185 -17.77 -10.11 -4.03
C GLN A 185 -17.99 -8.80 -3.24
N GLN A 186 -16.94 -8.30 -2.59
CA GLN A 186 -17.00 -7.10 -1.75
C GLN A 186 -16.77 -5.84 -2.59
N GLU A 187 -17.66 -5.51 -3.52
CA GLU A 187 -17.53 -4.29 -4.32
C GLU A 187 -17.47 -3.04 -3.41
N SER A 188 -16.62 -2.07 -3.79
CA SER A 188 -16.37 -0.84 -3.03
C SER A 188 -15.75 -1.10 -1.66
N SER A 189 -14.72 -1.94 -1.66
CA SER A 189 -13.92 -2.26 -0.47
C SER A 189 -12.42 -2.19 -0.80
N THR A 190 -11.59 -2.09 0.23
CA THR A 190 -10.13 -2.10 0.06
C THR A 190 -9.44 -2.57 1.32
N THR A 191 -8.38 -3.36 1.17
CA THR A 191 -7.46 -3.75 2.25
C THR A 191 -6.16 -2.94 2.25
N VAL A 192 -6.03 -1.95 1.36
CA VAL A 192 -4.85 -1.05 1.28
C VAL A 192 -4.58 -0.35 2.61
N TYR A 193 -5.62 -0.04 3.40
CA TYR A 193 -5.44 0.55 4.73
C TYR A 193 -4.54 -0.29 5.65
N ARG A 194 -4.50 -1.62 5.50
CA ARG A 194 -3.64 -2.48 6.33
C ARG A 194 -2.16 -2.27 6.02
N LEU A 195 -1.81 -2.17 4.73
CA LEU A 195 -0.44 -1.84 4.30
C LEU A 195 -0.08 -0.41 4.73
N VAL A 196 -1.01 0.53 4.63
CA VAL A 196 -0.76 1.91 5.07
C VAL A 196 -0.59 2.00 6.59
N GLU A 197 -1.40 1.32 7.38
CA GLU A 197 -1.20 1.23 8.84
C GLU A 197 0.16 0.64 9.19
N GLU A 198 0.59 -0.41 8.48
CA GLU A 198 1.89 -1.01 8.70
C GLU A 198 3.03 -0.04 8.35
N LEU A 199 2.93 0.71 7.26
CA LEU A 199 3.89 1.76 6.91
C LEU A 199 3.91 2.90 7.94
N ASN A 200 2.75 3.24 8.52
CA ASN A 200 2.62 4.32 9.50
C ASN A 200 3.33 4.02 10.82
N ASN A 201 3.62 2.76 11.13
CA ASN A 201 4.45 2.38 12.27
C ASN A 201 5.91 2.90 12.15
N PHE A 202 6.32 3.40 10.98
CA PHE A 202 7.67 3.83 10.67
C PHE A 202 7.77 5.30 10.20
N LEU A 203 6.72 6.11 10.37
CA LEU A 203 6.74 7.54 10.04
C LEU A 203 7.72 8.38 10.89
#